data_AF-A0A0B1S9E8-F1
#
_entry.id   AF-A0A0B1S9E8-F1
#
_cell.length_a   1.000
_cell.length_b   1.000
_cell.length_c   1.000
_cell.angle_alpha   90.00
_cell.angle_beta   90.00
_cell.angle_gamma   90.00
#
_symmetry.space_group_name_H-M   'P 1'
#
loop_
_entity.id
_entity.type
_entity.pdbx_description
1 polymer ?
#
loop_
_entity_poly.entity_id
_entity_poly.type
_entity_poly.pdbx_seq_one_letter_code
_entity_poly.pdbx_strand_id
1 'polypeptide(L)'
;MWPGDLKIIMDGMKNLRSDIFGNNQRPFVVHEVIDRGGEAIKCAEYTGIGRYTNFNFGPAVTGAARGQGNWKDMAYLRQGFGYGNHADNDVLNFIDNHDNQRESYPATHKEGDTYRMAVAYMLAWNYGYPRVMSSYYFSKNDQGPPNYGSGSGFATRSPTFNPDATCNPSSGWVCEHRWPTIREMAKFRSTVMGTNVVEVVTEDKRLAFARQGKGFFAVNGNWARWSRDFKTTLPAGSYCDQYNGYLKDGRCTGKQFHVGSNGNVLS
;
A
#
# COMPACT_ATOMS: atom_id res chain seq x y z
N MET A 1 -3.14 -18.07 -18.71
CA MET A 1 -3.44 -17.96 -20.16
C MET A 1 -2.12 -17.79 -20.88
N TRP A 2 -1.98 -18.29 -22.11
CA TRP A 2 -0.74 -18.06 -22.86
C TRP A 2 -0.52 -16.55 -23.07
N PRO A 3 0.71 -16.03 -22.90
CA PRO A 3 1.00 -14.62 -23.13
C PRO A 3 0.61 -14.15 -24.53
N GLY A 4 0.81 -15.00 -25.56
CA GLY A 4 0.40 -14.71 -26.93
C GLY A 4 -1.10 -14.48 -27.08
N ASP A 5 -1.93 -15.33 -26.46
CA ASP A 5 -3.39 -15.19 -26.50
C ASP A 5 -3.84 -13.91 -25.78
N LEU A 6 -3.24 -13.62 -24.61
CA LEU A 6 -3.50 -12.36 -23.88
C LEU A 6 -3.14 -11.15 -24.73
N LYS A 7 -1.98 -11.16 -25.40
CA LYS A 7 -1.55 -10.06 -26.26
C LYS A 7 -2.55 -9.80 -27.39
N ILE A 8 -3.06 -10.84 -28.05
CA ILE A 8 -4.09 -10.70 -29.10
C ILE A 8 -5.34 -10.02 -28.54
N ILE A 9 -5.82 -10.46 -27.37
CA ILE A 9 -6.99 -9.85 -26.73
C ILE A 9 -6.71 -8.39 -26.36
N MET A 10 -5.55 -8.12 -25.76
CA MET A 10 -5.19 -6.77 -25.32
C MET A 10 -5.06 -5.83 -26.52
N ASP A 11 -4.35 -6.22 -27.58
CA ASP A 11 -4.19 -5.42 -28.80
C ASP A 11 -5.56 -5.13 -29.47
N GLY A 12 -6.51 -6.07 -29.39
CA GLY A 12 -7.88 -5.91 -29.88
C GLY A 12 -8.81 -5.05 -29.01
N MET A 13 -8.41 -4.70 -27.77
CA MET A 13 -9.25 -3.85 -26.91
C MET A 13 -9.42 -2.45 -27.49
N LYS A 14 -10.62 -1.89 -27.34
CA LYS A 14 -10.87 -0.48 -27.67
C LYS A 14 -10.13 0.43 -26.68
N ASN A 15 -9.82 1.64 -27.15
CA ASN A 15 -9.37 2.72 -26.27
C ASN A 15 -10.48 3.10 -25.27
N LEU A 16 -10.07 3.71 -24.16
CA LEU A 16 -10.98 4.29 -23.18
C LEU A 16 -11.80 5.43 -23.82
N ARG A 17 -12.92 5.74 -23.17
CA ARG A 17 -13.80 6.86 -23.54
C ARG A 17 -13.02 8.17 -23.68
N SER A 18 -12.93 8.70 -24.89
CA SER A 18 -12.11 9.88 -25.19
C SER A 18 -12.66 11.17 -24.58
N ASP A 19 -13.95 11.23 -24.32
CA ASP A 19 -14.61 12.37 -23.67
C ASP A 19 -14.27 12.51 -22.18
N ILE A 20 -13.87 11.42 -21.53
CA ILE A 20 -13.44 11.41 -20.11
C ILE A 20 -11.91 11.38 -20.01
N PHE A 21 -11.27 10.51 -20.77
CA PHE A 21 -9.85 10.17 -20.59
C PHE A 21 -8.94 10.84 -21.62
N GLY A 22 -9.50 11.46 -22.66
CA GLY A 22 -8.75 11.98 -23.80
C GLY A 22 -8.55 10.94 -24.91
N ASN A 23 -8.15 11.42 -26.09
CA ASN A 23 -7.97 10.57 -27.25
C ASN A 23 -6.84 9.54 -27.04
N ASN A 24 -7.01 8.35 -27.63
CA ASN A 24 -6.00 7.29 -27.71
C ASN A 24 -5.49 6.75 -26.37
N GLN A 25 -6.26 6.88 -25.28
CA GLN A 25 -5.89 6.27 -24.00
C GLN A 25 -6.24 4.78 -23.97
N ARG A 26 -5.28 3.94 -23.59
CA ARG A 26 -5.45 2.48 -23.46
C ARG A 26 -5.94 2.12 -22.06
N PRO A 27 -6.72 1.03 -21.88
CA PRO A 27 -7.07 0.52 -20.56
C PRO A 27 -5.82 0.19 -19.73
N PHE A 28 -5.89 0.43 -18.41
CA PHE A 28 -4.87 -0.03 -17.47
C PHE A 28 -5.07 -1.52 -17.18
N VAL A 29 -4.08 -2.33 -17.51
CA VAL A 29 -4.16 -3.80 -17.43
C VAL A 29 -3.23 -4.32 -16.36
N VAL A 30 -3.76 -5.21 -15.51
CA VAL A 30 -2.99 -5.98 -14.54
C VAL A 30 -3.38 -7.45 -14.66
N HIS A 31 -2.40 -8.31 -14.86
CA HIS A 31 -2.57 -9.76 -14.89
C HIS A 31 -2.32 -10.33 -13.49
N GLU A 32 -3.27 -11.11 -13.00
CA GLU A 32 -3.02 -11.91 -11.80
C GLU A 32 -2.15 -13.12 -12.17
N VAL A 33 -0.90 -13.08 -11.75
CA VAL A 33 0.09 -14.15 -11.95
C VAL A 33 0.73 -14.42 -10.59
N ILE A 34 0.45 -15.59 -10.03
CA ILE A 34 1.04 -16.02 -8.76
C ILE A 34 2.37 -16.68 -9.09
N ASP A 35 3.46 -15.91 -9.04
CA ASP A 35 4.82 -16.41 -9.24
C ASP A 35 5.66 -16.15 -7.98
N ARG A 36 5.76 -17.19 -7.14
CA ARG A 36 6.55 -17.18 -5.90
C ARG A 36 7.93 -17.84 -6.07
N GLY A 37 8.31 -18.17 -7.31
CA GLY A 37 9.52 -18.92 -7.62
C GLY A 37 9.32 -20.43 -7.62
N GLY A 38 10.29 -21.16 -8.20
CA GLY A 38 10.26 -22.63 -8.25
C GLY A 38 9.34 -23.26 -9.29
N GLU A 39 8.48 -22.48 -9.95
CA GLU A 39 7.56 -22.98 -11.00
C GLU A 39 8.06 -22.65 -12.43
N ALA A 40 7.53 -23.33 -13.45
CA ALA A 40 7.96 -23.12 -14.83
C ALA A 40 7.51 -21.78 -15.42
N ILE A 41 6.30 -21.33 -15.07
CA ILE A 41 5.69 -20.09 -15.57
C ILE A 41 6.22 -18.90 -14.75
N LYS A 42 6.58 -17.82 -15.44
CA LYS A 42 7.20 -16.63 -14.85
C LYS A 42 6.40 -15.37 -15.10
N CYS A 43 6.38 -14.46 -14.13
CA CYS A 43 5.81 -13.11 -14.33
C CYS A 43 6.48 -12.36 -15.49
N ALA A 44 7.77 -12.61 -15.73
CA ALA A 44 8.53 -12.04 -16.84
C ALA A 44 7.94 -12.35 -18.22
N GLU A 45 7.15 -13.43 -18.37
CA GLU A 45 6.49 -13.75 -19.64
C GLU A 45 5.31 -12.82 -19.97
N TYR A 46 4.81 -12.09 -18.97
CA TYR A 46 3.65 -11.20 -19.08
C TYR A 46 4.05 -9.72 -19.08
N THR A 47 5.33 -9.40 -18.86
CA THR A 47 5.83 -8.02 -18.95
C THR A 47 5.69 -7.53 -20.39
N GLY A 48 5.33 -6.26 -20.55
CA GLY A 48 5.02 -5.66 -21.86
C GLY A 48 3.60 -5.90 -22.41
N ILE A 49 2.80 -6.78 -21.79
CA ILE A 49 1.35 -6.92 -22.10
C ILE A 49 0.51 -6.09 -21.13
N GLY A 50 0.94 -6.03 -19.88
CA GLY A 50 0.35 -5.24 -18.81
C GLY A 50 1.23 -5.31 -17.57
N ARG A 51 0.73 -4.80 -16.45
CA ARG A 51 1.35 -5.07 -15.15
C ARG A 51 1.01 -6.48 -14.68
N TYR A 52 1.70 -6.97 -13.67
CA TYR A 52 1.32 -8.19 -12.95
C TYR A 52 1.22 -7.97 -11.44
N THR A 53 0.48 -8.83 -10.77
CA THR A 53 0.36 -8.86 -9.30
C THR A 53 1.65 -9.34 -8.63
N ASN A 54 2.31 -8.48 -7.86
CA ASN A 54 3.52 -8.85 -7.16
C ASN A 54 3.22 -9.54 -5.82
N PHE A 55 3.00 -10.85 -5.86
CA PHE A 55 2.72 -11.68 -4.68
C PHE A 55 3.89 -11.79 -3.68
N ASN A 56 5.09 -11.31 -4.02
CA ASN A 56 6.26 -11.34 -3.13
C ASN A 56 6.40 -10.05 -2.30
N PHE A 57 5.73 -8.96 -2.70
CA PHE A 57 5.81 -7.67 -2.00
C PHE A 57 5.18 -7.73 -0.60
N GLY A 58 3.89 -8.09 -0.53
CA GLY A 58 3.12 -8.15 0.72
C GLY A 58 3.77 -9.03 1.79
N PRO A 59 4.24 -10.24 1.43
CA PRO A 59 5.09 -11.07 2.25
C PRO A 59 6.33 -10.39 2.85
N ALA A 60 7.17 -9.78 2.01
CA ALA A 60 8.41 -9.15 2.49
C ALA A 60 8.12 -8.04 3.52
N VAL A 61 7.13 -7.19 3.23
CA VAL A 61 6.73 -6.08 4.11
C VAL A 61 6.06 -6.60 5.39
N THR A 62 5.24 -7.65 5.29
CA THR A 62 4.62 -8.31 6.45
C THR A 62 5.67 -8.88 7.39
N GLY A 63 6.71 -9.53 6.86
CA GLY A 63 7.82 -10.03 7.65
C GLY A 63 8.47 -8.92 8.47
N ALA A 64 8.79 -7.79 7.85
CA ALA A 64 9.33 -6.62 8.56
C ALA A 64 8.35 -6.07 9.61
N ALA A 65 7.06 -5.96 9.27
CA ALA A 65 6.04 -5.43 10.15
C ALA A 65 5.76 -6.31 11.38
N ARG A 66 5.83 -7.64 11.23
CA ARG A 66 5.70 -8.62 12.33
C ARG A 66 6.98 -8.75 13.17
N GLY A 67 8.05 -8.03 12.83
CA GLY A 67 9.36 -8.18 13.47
C GLY A 67 10.10 -9.48 13.13
N GLN A 68 9.58 -10.29 12.20
CA GLN A 68 10.20 -11.52 11.70
C GLN A 68 11.35 -11.22 10.73
N GLY A 69 11.19 -10.17 9.91
CA GLY A 69 12.20 -9.57 9.04
C GLY A 69 12.64 -8.20 9.57
N ASN A 70 13.38 -7.41 8.78
CA ASN A 70 13.92 -6.13 9.23
C ASN A 70 13.49 -4.96 8.33
N TRP A 71 13.06 -3.85 8.95
CA TRP A 71 12.72 -2.62 8.22
C TRP A 71 13.91 -2.06 7.44
N LYS A 72 15.15 -2.27 7.89
CA LYS A 72 16.34 -1.83 7.13
C LYS A 72 16.41 -2.46 5.74
N ASP A 73 15.95 -3.70 5.59
CA ASP A 73 16.01 -4.44 4.32
C ASP A 73 15.00 -3.87 3.32
N MET A 74 13.92 -3.28 3.83
CA MET A 74 12.90 -2.60 3.03
C MET A 74 13.42 -1.31 2.37
N ALA A 75 14.59 -0.80 2.76
CA ALA A 75 15.28 0.26 2.01
C ALA A 75 15.70 -0.19 0.60
N TYR A 76 15.77 -1.49 0.35
CA TYR A 76 16.21 -2.08 -0.89
C TYR A 76 15.08 -2.74 -1.68
N LEU A 77 13.82 -2.65 -1.22
CA LEU A 77 12.67 -3.29 -1.87
C LEU A 77 12.33 -2.60 -3.19
N ARG A 78 12.93 -3.07 -4.28
CA ARG A 78 12.73 -2.58 -5.65
C ARG A 78 12.99 -3.72 -6.64
N GLN A 79 13.09 -3.40 -7.93
CA GLN A 79 13.53 -4.36 -8.94
C GLN A 79 14.79 -5.12 -8.47
N GLY A 80 14.75 -6.45 -8.53
CA GLY A 80 15.83 -7.34 -8.10
C GLY A 80 15.89 -7.62 -6.60
N PHE A 81 15.00 -7.05 -5.78
CA PHE A 81 14.88 -7.45 -4.38
C PHE A 81 14.26 -8.84 -4.29
N GLY A 82 15.06 -9.85 -3.97
CA GLY A 82 14.59 -11.24 -3.96
C GLY A 82 13.99 -11.67 -5.31
N TYR A 83 13.09 -12.64 -5.28
CA TYR A 83 12.46 -13.18 -6.48
C TYR A 83 11.20 -12.40 -6.90
N GLY A 84 10.92 -12.33 -8.20
CA GLY A 84 9.64 -11.83 -8.75
C GLY A 84 9.40 -10.33 -8.65
N ASN A 85 10.40 -9.55 -8.23
CA ASN A 85 10.38 -8.08 -8.21
C ASN A 85 10.98 -7.53 -9.51
N HIS A 86 10.14 -7.28 -10.53
CA HIS A 86 10.54 -6.73 -11.83
C HIS A 86 10.57 -5.18 -11.83
N ALA A 87 10.56 -4.55 -13.00
CA ALA A 87 10.66 -3.10 -13.10
C ALA A 87 9.46 -2.41 -12.45
N ASP A 88 9.65 -1.18 -11.95
CA ASP A 88 8.64 -0.39 -11.25
C ASP A 88 7.30 -0.28 -12.01
N ASN A 89 7.40 -0.10 -13.33
CA ASN A 89 6.25 0.04 -14.22
C ASN A 89 5.54 -1.29 -14.55
N ASP A 90 6.11 -2.43 -14.18
CA ASP A 90 5.55 -3.76 -14.46
C ASP A 90 4.76 -4.33 -13.29
N VAL A 91 4.93 -3.79 -12.07
CA VAL A 91 4.37 -4.41 -10.86
C VAL A 91 3.16 -3.67 -10.30
N LEU A 92 2.17 -4.43 -9.84
CA LEU A 92 1.13 -3.99 -8.92
C LEU A 92 1.41 -4.59 -7.54
N ASN A 93 1.75 -3.73 -6.58
CA ASN A 93 2.06 -4.11 -5.20
C ASN A 93 0.82 -4.01 -4.31
N PHE A 94 0.69 -4.93 -3.37
CA PHE A 94 -0.35 -4.96 -2.34
C PHE A 94 0.19 -5.67 -1.10
N ILE A 95 -0.36 -5.36 0.08
CA ILE A 95 -0.04 -6.10 1.30
C ILE A 95 -0.78 -7.43 1.28
N ASP A 96 -2.09 -7.40 1.11
CA ASP A 96 -2.99 -8.54 0.95
C ASP A 96 -3.90 -8.35 -0.28
N ASN A 97 -4.50 -9.44 -0.75
CA ASN A 97 -5.59 -9.44 -1.72
C ASN A 97 -6.79 -10.21 -1.15
N HIS A 98 -7.84 -10.38 -1.95
CA HIS A 98 -9.04 -11.07 -1.50
C HIS A 98 -8.82 -12.57 -1.20
N ASP A 99 -7.84 -13.22 -1.80
CA ASP A 99 -7.59 -14.65 -1.59
C ASP A 99 -6.68 -14.87 -0.38
N ASN A 100 -5.49 -14.27 -0.40
CA ASN A 100 -4.46 -14.52 0.60
C ASN A 100 -4.81 -13.94 1.99
N GLN A 101 -5.76 -13.01 2.09
CA GLN A 101 -6.26 -12.56 3.40
C GLN A 101 -7.06 -13.64 4.15
N ARG A 102 -7.45 -14.72 3.45
CA ARG A 102 -8.12 -15.91 4.00
C ARG A 102 -7.15 -17.06 4.27
N GLU A 103 -5.87 -16.85 4.00
CA GLU A 103 -4.77 -17.76 4.31
C GLU A 103 -4.06 -17.33 5.61
N SER A 104 -2.93 -17.97 5.93
CA SER A 104 -2.12 -17.63 7.12
C SER A 104 -1.15 -16.46 6.91
N TYR A 105 -0.94 -16.05 5.65
CA TYR A 105 0.05 -15.06 5.25
C TYR A 105 -0.40 -14.39 3.95
N PRO A 106 -0.28 -13.06 3.77
CA PRO A 106 0.46 -12.04 4.52
C PRO A 106 -0.35 -11.39 5.67
N ALA A 107 0.06 -10.20 6.15
CA ALA A 107 -0.69 -9.45 7.14
C ALA A 107 -2.02 -8.94 6.60
N THR A 108 -3.06 -8.92 7.42
CA THR A 108 -4.41 -8.47 7.03
C THR A 108 -5.00 -7.49 8.03
N HIS A 109 -6.18 -6.94 7.74
CA HIS A 109 -6.94 -6.10 8.68
C HIS A 109 -7.16 -6.72 10.07
N LYS A 110 -7.08 -8.05 10.19
CA LYS A 110 -7.19 -8.77 11.47
C LYS A 110 -6.02 -8.51 12.42
N GLU A 111 -4.93 -7.93 11.92
CA GLU A 111 -3.70 -7.65 12.69
C GLU A 111 -3.51 -6.16 13.01
N GLY A 112 -4.57 -5.33 12.90
CA GLY A 112 -4.59 -3.97 13.41
C GLY A 112 -3.38 -3.12 12.99
N ASP A 113 -2.53 -2.77 13.96
CA ASP A 113 -1.37 -1.89 13.76
C ASP A 113 -0.27 -2.49 12.87
N THR A 114 -0.06 -3.81 12.91
CA THR A 114 0.88 -4.49 12.01
C THR A 114 0.50 -4.23 10.55
N TYR A 115 -0.79 -4.34 10.23
CA TYR A 115 -1.30 -4.11 8.89
C TYR A 115 -1.29 -2.62 8.51
N ARG A 116 -1.65 -1.71 9.45
CA ARG A 116 -1.52 -0.25 9.23
C ARG A 116 -0.09 0.14 8.88
N MET A 117 0.89 -0.40 9.61
CA MET A 117 2.31 -0.13 9.38
C MET A 117 2.77 -0.65 8.02
N ALA A 118 2.37 -1.87 7.64
CA ALA A 118 2.68 -2.44 6.32
C ALA A 118 2.10 -1.60 5.17
N VAL A 119 0.81 -1.23 5.26
CA VAL A 119 0.14 -0.39 4.25
C VAL A 119 0.75 1.02 4.21
N ALA A 120 1.08 1.61 5.35
CA ALA A 120 1.73 2.92 5.42
C ALA A 120 3.09 2.91 4.70
N TYR A 121 3.92 1.89 4.94
CA TYR A 121 5.17 1.73 4.20
C TYR A 121 4.93 1.57 2.69
N MET A 122 3.98 0.73 2.27
CA MET A 122 3.64 0.56 0.85
C MET A 122 3.26 1.88 0.17
N LEU A 123 2.51 2.74 0.87
CA LEU A 123 2.09 4.04 0.35
C LEU A 123 3.22 5.09 0.41
N ALA A 124 4.16 4.98 1.33
CA ALA A 124 5.31 5.88 1.43
C ALA A 124 6.41 5.55 0.41
N TRP A 125 6.68 4.26 0.20
CA TRP A 125 7.73 3.75 -0.66
C TRP A 125 7.42 3.97 -2.14
N ASN A 126 8.44 4.23 -2.97
CA ASN A 126 8.23 4.65 -4.36
C ASN A 126 8.22 3.52 -5.39
N TYR A 127 8.27 2.25 -4.97
CA TYR A 127 8.31 1.10 -5.87
C TYR A 127 6.91 0.51 -6.16
N GLY A 128 6.59 0.37 -7.44
CA GLY A 128 5.38 -0.25 -7.98
C GLY A 128 4.13 0.62 -7.89
N TYR A 129 3.05 0.10 -8.47
CA TYR A 129 1.71 0.67 -8.33
C TYR A 129 1.00 0.06 -7.10
N PRO A 130 0.70 0.83 -6.04
CA PRO A 130 0.09 0.27 -4.84
C PRO A 130 -1.42 0.06 -4.99
N ARG A 131 -1.93 -1.06 -4.49
CA ARG A 131 -3.36 -1.36 -4.31
C ARG A 131 -3.65 -1.62 -2.84
N VAL A 132 -4.57 -0.84 -2.27
CA VAL A 132 -5.05 -1.00 -0.88
C VAL A 132 -6.28 -1.89 -0.89
N MET A 133 -6.29 -2.93 -0.05
CA MET A 133 -7.46 -3.79 0.13
C MET A 133 -8.55 -3.08 0.95
N SER A 134 -9.81 -3.39 0.68
CA SER A 134 -10.94 -3.00 1.52
C SER A 134 -11.88 -4.20 1.66
N SER A 135 -12.05 -4.67 2.88
CA SER A 135 -12.61 -5.97 3.20
C SER A 135 -13.96 -5.87 3.93
N TYR A 136 -14.55 -7.04 4.14
CA TYR A 136 -15.61 -7.29 5.10
C TYR A 136 -15.14 -8.31 6.14
N TYR A 137 -15.78 -8.35 7.30
CA TYR A 137 -15.44 -9.31 8.35
C TYR A 137 -15.92 -10.72 7.98
N PHE A 138 -15.04 -11.71 8.12
CA PHE A 138 -15.34 -13.12 7.89
C PHE A 138 -14.64 -14.04 8.90
N SER A 139 -15.28 -15.17 9.21
CA SER A 139 -14.74 -16.23 10.07
C SER A 139 -14.48 -17.55 9.33
N LYS A 140 -14.99 -17.70 8.11
CA LYS A 140 -14.75 -18.87 7.24
C LYS A 140 -14.11 -18.44 5.92
N ASN A 141 -13.35 -19.35 5.32
CA ASN A 141 -12.66 -19.11 4.04
C ASN A 141 -13.68 -18.77 2.92
N ASP A 142 -14.71 -19.61 2.76
CA ASP A 142 -15.75 -19.46 1.74
C ASP A 142 -16.90 -18.49 2.12
N GLN A 143 -16.71 -17.66 3.15
CA GLN A 143 -17.77 -16.75 3.58
C GLN A 143 -17.93 -15.57 2.60
N GLY A 144 -19.12 -15.46 2.02
CA GLY A 144 -19.53 -14.30 1.21
C GLY A 144 -19.67 -13.00 2.01
N PRO A 145 -19.94 -11.87 1.34
CA PRO A 145 -20.08 -10.57 1.98
C PRO A 145 -21.32 -10.48 2.88
N PRO A 146 -21.42 -9.44 3.73
CA PRO A 146 -22.62 -9.12 4.48
C PRO A 146 -23.85 -9.05 3.55
N ASN A 147 -24.87 -9.86 3.80
CA ASN A 147 -26.06 -9.98 2.94
C ASN A 147 -27.36 -10.12 3.76
N TYR A 148 -28.50 -10.01 3.09
CA TYR A 148 -29.85 -10.10 3.69
C TYR A 148 -30.38 -11.54 3.84
N GLY A 149 -29.54 -12.56 3.64
CA GLY A 149 -29.89 -13.99 3.76
C GLY A 149 -30.51 -14.60 2.51
N SER A 150 -30.85 -15.90 2.59
CA SER A 150 -31.37 -16.68 1.45
C SER A 150 -32.73 -16.18 0.94
N GLY A 151 -33.61 -15.69 1.83
CA GLY A 151 -34.92 -15.17 1.47
C GLY A 151 -34.89 -13.93 0.57
N SER A 152 -33.72 -13.29 0.42
CA SER A 152 -33.48 -12.14 -0.46
C SER A 152 -32.46 -12.46 -1.55
N GLY A 153 -32.18 -13.74 -1.81
CA GLY A 153 -31.20 -14.17 -2.80
C GLY A 153 -29.77 -13.72 -2.48
N PHE A 154 -29.44 -13.55 -1.20
CA PHE A 154 -28.14 -13.07 -0.74
C PHE A 154 -27.76 -11.67 -1.26
N ALA A 155 -28.76 -10.79 -1.46
CA ALA A 155 -28.51 -9.38 -1.79
C ALA A 155 -27.51 -8.76 -0.79
N THR A 156 -26.45 -8.15 -1.31
CA THR A 156 -25.36 -7.57 -0.50
C THR A 156 -25.85 -6.32 0.23
N ARG A 157 -25.49 -6.18 1.51
CA ARG A 157 -25.82 -5.02 2.35
C ARG A 157 -24.78 -3.92 2.17
N SER A 158 -25.23 -2.68 2.07
CA SER A 158 -24.35 -1.51 2.05
C SER A 158 -23.62 -1.30 3.40
N PRO A 159 -22.39 -0.74 3.39
CA PRO A 159 -21.76 -0.26 4.61
C PRO A 159 -22.53 0.91 5.22
N THR A 160 -22.42 1.06 6.54
CA THR A 160 -22.84 2.26 7.26
C THR A 160 -21.62 2.90 7.92
N PHE A 161 -21.66 4.20 8.16
CA PHE A 161 -20.48 4.99 8.55
C PHE A 161 -20.67 5.68 9.89
N ASN A 162 -19.58 5.76 10.66
CA ASN A 162 -19.49 6.52 11.89
C ASN A 162 -19.19 8.01 11.60
N PRO A 163 -19.36 8.93 12.57
CA PRO A 163 -19.03 10.35 12.39
C PRO A 163 -17.57 10.63 12.02
N ASP A 164 -16.64 9.75 12.37
CA ASP A 164 -15.21 9.86 12.02
C ASP A 164 -14.85 9.30 10.63
N ALA A 165 -15.89 9.00 9.83
CA ALA A 165 -15.87 8.41 8.50
C ALA A 165 -15.38 6.95 8.40
N THR A 166 -15.10 6.29 9.53
CA THR A 166 -14.87 4.83 9.56
C THR A 166 -16.18 4.08 9.30
N CYS A 167 -16.09 2.81 8.90
CA CYS A 167 -17.28 1.98 8.80
C CYS A 167 -17.75 1.53 10.19
N ASN A 168 -19.06 1.55 10.40
CA ASN A 168 -19.67 0.95 11.57
C ASN A 168 -19.44 -0.58 11.50
N PRO A 169 -18.73 -1.20 12.47
CA PRO A 169 -18.42 -2.62 12.45
C PRO A 169 -19.66 -3.51 12.34
N SER A 170 -20.81 -3.07 12.88
CA SER A 170 -22.08 -3.79 12.81
C SER A 170 -22.65 -3.92 11.39
N SER A 171 -22.18 -3.11 10.43
CA SER A 171 -22.50 -3.29 9.01
C SER A 171 -21.85 -4.55 8.41
N GLY A 172 -20.80 -5.06 9.05
CA GLY A 172 -19.99 -6.18 8.57
C GLY A 172 -18.83 -5.76 7.67
N TRP A 173 -18.68 -4.48 7.34
CA TRP A 173 -17.60 -3.96 6.51
C TRP A 173 -16.43 -3.44 7.35
N VAL A 174 -15.20 -3.74 6.91
CA VAL A 174 -13.96 -3.34 7.60
C VAL A 174 -13.54 -1.93 7.19
N CYS A 175 -13.56 -1.68 5.88
CA CYS A 175 -13.22 -0.40 5.27
C CYS A 175 -11.82 0.14 5.66
N GLU A 176 -10.78 -0.67 5.46
CA GLU A 176 -9.38 -0.30 5.70
C GLU A 176 -9.00 1.00 5.00
N HIS A 177 -9.52 1.22 3.78
CA HIS A 177 -9.35 2.47 3.02
C HIS A 177 -9.89 3.73 3.73
N ARG A 178 -10.73 3.60 4.76
CA ARG A 178 -11.28 4.69 5.58
C ARG A 178 -10.58 4.86 6.92
N TRP A 179 -9.73 3.91 7.31
CA TRP A 179 -8.97 4.02 8.56
C TRP A 179 -8.12 5.28 8.52
N PRO A 180 -8.09 6.09 9.61
CA PRO A 180 -7.37 7.37 9.62
C PRO A 180 -5.94 7.27 9.08
N THR A 181 -5.15 6.32 9.57
CA THR A 181 -3.77 6.10 9.10
C THR A 181 -3.70 5.82 7.60
N ILE A 182 -4.53 4.91 7.08
CA ILE A 182 -4.46 4.48 5.67
C ILE A 182 -4.95 5.60 4.74
N ARG A 183 -6.04 6.30 5.08
CA ARG A 183 -6.55 7.39 4.24
C ARG A 183 -5.59 8.58 4.21
N GLU A 184 -4.93 8.91 5.31
CA GLU A 184 -3.92 9.98 5.33
C GLU A 184 -2.65 9.56 4.58
N MET A 185 -2.21 8.29 4.70
CA MET A 185 -1.11 7.78 3.89
C MET A 185 -1.43 7.69 2.39
N ALA A 186 -2.71 7.55 2.00
CA ALA A 186 -3.11 7.68 0.60
C ALA A 186 -2.94 9.13 0.09
N LYS A 187 -3.23 10.13 0.93
CA LYS A 187 -2.92 11.54 0.63
C LYS A 187 -1.42 11.79 0.59
N PHE A 188 -0.65 11.16 1.50
CA PHE A 188 0.81 11.18 1.46
C PHE A 188 1.31 10.70 0.09
N ARG A 189 0.91 9.49 -0.34
CA ARG A 189 1.29 8.89 -1.63
C ARG A 189 0.99 9.81 -2.80
N SER A 190 -0.21 10.41 -2.82
CA SER A 190 -0.62 11.36 -3.86
C SER A 190 0.29 12.60 -3.88
N THR A 191 0.59 13.17 -2.71
CA THR A 191 1.43 14.36 -2.56
C THR A 191 2.86 14.11 -3.04
N VAL A 192 3.44 12.96 -2.68
CA VAL A 192 4.84 12.63 -2.98
C VAL A 192 5.04 11.97 -4.35
N MET A 193 3.98 11.77 -5.13
CA MET A 193 4.06 11.09 -6.43
C MET A 193 5.11 11.72 -7.34
N GLY A 194 5.89 10.87 -8.04
CA GLY A 194 6.97 11.28 -8.93
C GLY A 194 8.29 11.69 -8.26
N THR A 195 8.35 11.77 -6.93
CA THR A 195 9.61 12.10 -6.23
C THR A 195 10.49 10.88 -5.99
N ASN A 196 11.80 11.11 -5.99
CA ASN A 196 12.80 10.11 -5.60
C ASN A 196 12.80 9.87 -4.09
N VAL A 197 13.25 8.68 -3.70
CA VAL A 197 13.64 8.36 -2.32
C VAL A 197 15.08 8.80 -2.11
N VAL A 198 15.33 9.63 -1.09
CA VAL A 198 16.64 10.18 -0.73
C VAL A 198 16.81 10.21 0.79
N GLU A 199 18.01 10.52 1.29
CA GLU A 199 18.31 10.63 2.74
C GLU A 199 17.88 9.39 3.53
N VAL A 200 18.17 8.20 2.99
CA VAL A 200 17.79 6.92 3.58
C VAL A 200 18.63 6.66 4.83
N VAL A 201 17.96 6.40 5.95
CA VAL A 201 18.56 6.05 7.23
C VAL A 201 18.03 4.69 7.66
N THR A 202 18.95 3.75 7.93
CA THR A 202 18.62 2.40 8.39
C THR A 202 19.33 2.07 9.68
N GLU A 203 18.60 1.47 10.62
CA GLU A 203 19.13 0.85 11.84
C GLU A 203 18.41 -0.49 12.05
N ASP A 204 18.77 -1.26 13.08
CA ASP A 204 18.04 -2.50 13.37
C ASP A 204 16.53 -2.21 13.60
N LYS A 205 15.69 -2.92 12.83
CA LYS A 205 14.23 -2.80 12.77
C LYS A 205 13.75 -1.36 12.52
N ARG A 206 14.57 -0.49 11.92
CA ARG A 206 14.27 0.92 11.73
C ARG A 206 14.63 1.37 10.32
N LEU A 207 13.74 2.17 9.74
CA LEU A 207 13.91 2.76 8.42
C LEU A 207 13.32 4.17 8.44
N ALA A 208 14.06 5.13 7.90
CA ALA A 208 13.54 6.43 7.55
C ALA A 208 14.07 6.86 6.18
N PHE A 209 13.29 7.65 5.46
CA PHE A 209 13.70 8.23 4.18
C PHE A 209 12.86 9.44 3.82
N ALA A 210 13.45 10.32 3.02
CA ALA A 210 12.76 11.44 2.41
C ALA A 210 12.19 11.08 1.04
N ARG A 211 10.99 11.56 0.76
CA ARG A 211 10.44 11.71 -0.58
C ARG A 211 10.75 13.13 -1.04
N GLN A 212 11.80 13.26 -1.85
CA GLN A 212 12.55 14.50 -2.06
C GLN A 212 11.65 15.74 -2.16
N GLY A 213 11.80 16.65 -1.20
CA GLY A 213 11.10 17.95 -1.15
C GLY A 213 9.61 17.91 -0.82
N LYS A 214 8.99 16.73 -0.65
CA LYS A 214 7.53 16.61 -0.51
C LYS A 214 7.04 15.78 0.67
N GLY A 215 7.87 14.87 1.19
CA GLY A 215 7.47 14.06 2.34
C GLY A 215 8.65 13.41 3.04
N PHE A 216 8.40 12.94 4.26
CA PHE A 216 9.36 12.17 5.05
C PHE A 216 8.61 11.03 5.73
N PHE A 217 9.19 9.84 5.73
CA PHE A 217 8.62 8.65 6.35
C PHE A 217 9.65 8.05 7.30
N ALA A 218 9.20 7.61 8.48
CA ALA A 218 10.01 6.87 9.43
C ALA A 218 9.17 5.77 10.08
N VAL A 219 9.77 4.60 10.26
CA VAL A 219 9.20 3.45 10.95
C VAL A 219 10.21 2.89 11.94
N ASN A 220 9.74 2.60 13.15
CA ASN A 220 10.50 1.98 14.22
C ASN A 220 9.79 0.70 14.67
N GLY A 221 10.24 -0.45 14.18
CA GLY A 221 9.80 -1.76 14.62
C GLY A 221 10.53 -2.28 15.87
N ASN A 222 11.33 -1.45 16.52
CA ASN A 222 12.02 -1.76 17.77
C ASN A 222 11.25 -1.17 18.96
N TRP A 223 11.33 -1.83 20.12
CA TRP A 223 10.65 -1.39 21.35
C TRP A 223 11.25 -0.10 21.93
N ALA A 224 12.56 0.09 21.73
CA ALA A 224 13.26 1.28 22.21
C ALA A 224 12.89 2.50 21.36
N ARG A 225 12.72 3.66 22.01
CA ARG A 225 12.54 4.94 21.32
C ARG A 225 13.70 5.18 20.35
N TRP A 226 13.37 5.68 19.15
CA TRP A 226 14.36 6.11 18.17
C TRP A 226 14.43 7.63 18.20
N SER A 227 15.45 8.18 18.88
CA SER A 227 15.67 9.63 18.94
C SER A 227 16.90 10.01 18.14
N ARG A 228 16.70 10.83 17.12
CA ARG A 228 17.74 11.20 16.15
C ARG A 228 17.34 12.48 15.43
N ASP A 229 18.36 13.16 14.90
CA ASP A 229 18.20 14.19 13.89
C ASP A 229 18.15 13.57 12.47
N PHE A 230 17.05 13.80 11.75
CA PHE A 230 16.83 13.31 10.40
C PHE A 230 16.81 14.45 9.38
N LYS A 231 17.57 14.30 8.29
CA LYS A 231 17.49 15.19 7.14
C LYS A 231 16.27 14.86 6.30
N THR A 232 15.30 15.78 6.25
CA THR A 232 13.98 15.51 5.64
C THR A 232 13.85 15.98 4.20
N THR A 233 14.72 16.88 3.76
CA THR A 233 14.60 17.65 2.50
C THR A 233 13.34 18.53 2.39
N LEU A 234 12.51 18.59 3.43
CA LEU A 234 11.33 19.44 3.47
C LEU A 234 11.73 20.90 3.72
N PRO A 235 10.93 21.87 3.22
CA PRO A 235 11.05 23.25 3.66
C PRO A 235 10.88 23.39 5.17
N ALA A 236 11.55 24.37 5.77
CA ALA A 236 11.40 24.68 7.18
C ALA A 236 9.94 25.00 7.52
N GLY A 237 9.46 24.51 8.67
CA GLY A 237 8.08 24.69 9.06
C GLY A 237 7.56 23.59 9.99
N SER A 238 6.26 23.65 10.27
CA SER A 238 5.59 22.70 11.15
C SER A 238 4.70 21.76 10.35
N TYR A 239 4.89 20.45 10.58
CA TYR A 239 4.23 19.38 9.84
C TYR A 239 3.46 18.47 10.80
N CYS A 240 2.29 18.00 10.37
CA CYS A 240 1.49 17.05 11.16
C CYS A 240 1.89 15.61 10.84
N ASP A 241 1.99 14.79 11.89
CA ASP A 241 2.11 13.34 11.74
C ASP A 241 0.84 12.76 11.11
N GLN A 242 0.95 12.28 9.87
CA GLN A 242 -0.16 11.66 9.13
C GLN A 242 -0.43 10.20 9.54
N TYR A 243 0.48 9.56 10.27
CA TYR A 243 0.27 8.18 10.71
C TYR A 243 -0.73 8.11 11.88
N ASN A 244 -0.58 9.02 12.85
CA ASN A 244 -1.41 9.09 14.06
C ASN A 244 -2.40 10.27 14.08
N GLY A 245 -2.44 11.10 13.04
CA GLY A 245 -3.26 12.30 13.02
C GLY A 245 -3.44 12.88 11.63
N TYR A 246 -4.01 14.08 11.56
CA TYR A 246 -4.20 14.83 10.33
C TYR A 246 -4.27 16.32 10.64
N LEU A 247 -4.23 17.15 9.60
CA LEU A 247 -4.46 18.59 9.71
C LEU A 247 -5.97 18.86 9.73
N LYS A 248 -6.45 19.51 10.79
CA LYS A 248 -7.85 19.93 10.93
C LYS A 248 -7.87 21.39 11.40
N ASP A 249 -8.54 22.25 10.64
CA ASP A 249 -8.72 23.67 10.97
C ASP A 249 -7.39 24.39 11.31
N GLY A 250 -6.34 24.09 10.53
CA GLY A 250 -5.00 24.67 10.70
C GLY A 250 -4.18 24.08 11.85
N ARG A 251 -4.66 23.04 12.55
CA ARG A 251 -3.97 22.40 13.68
C ARG A 251 -3.79 20.90 13.46
N CYS A 252 -2.68 20.36 13.94
CA CYS A 252 -2.46 18.92 13.94
C CYS A 252 -3.35 18.28 15.02
N THR A 253 -4.10 17.25 14.66
CA THR A 253 -4.88 16.46 15.64
C THR A 253 -3.99 15.48 16.42
N GLY A 254 -2.80 15.19 15.91
CA GLY A 254 -1.79 14.33 16.53
C GLY A 254 -0.47 15.06 16.72
N LYS A 255 0.64 14.31 16.69
CA LYS A 255 1.99 14.87 16.86
C LYS A 255 2.29 15.90 15.76
N GLN A 256 2.99 16.96 16.15
CA GLN A 256 3.58 17.93 15.24
C GLN A 256 5.09 17.78 15.23
N PHE A 257 5.69 17.93 14.07
CA PHE A 257 7.13 17.94 13.85
C PHE A 257 7.58 19.29 13.33
N HIS A 258 8.72 19.78 13.80
CA HIS A 258 9.31 21.02 13.33
C HIS A 258 10.56 20.72 12.50
N VAL A 259 10.52 21.11 11.23
CA VAL A 259 11.67 21.07 10.33
C VAL A 259 12.40 22.40 10.44
N GLY A 260 13.66 22.36 10.86
CA GLY A 260 14.51 23.54 10.99
C GLY A 260 14.95 24.12 9.64
N SER A 261 15.58 25.29 9.66
CA SER A 261 16.13 25.95 8.45
C SER A 261 17.20 25.14 7.73
N ASN A 262 17.86 24.22 8.44
CA ASN A 262 18.81 23.25 7.88
C ASN A 262 18.12 22.02 7.22
N GLY A 263 16.79 21.97 7.18
CA GLY A 263 16.02 20.86 6.59
C GLY A 263 15.92 19.61 7.46
N ASN A 264 16.32 19.73 8.73
CA ASN A 264 16.40 18.64 9.69
C ASN A 264 15.22 18.64 10.66
N VAL A 265 14.85 17.44 11.16
CA VAL A 265 13.84 17.25 12.19
C VAL A 265 14.41 16.40 13.32
N LEU A 266 14.25 16.89 14.56
CA LEU A 266 14.52 16.09 15.75
C LEU A 266 13.27 15.26 16.11
N SER A 267 13.41 13.94 16.20
CA SER A 267 12.33 13.02 16.59
C SER A 267 12.56 12.33 17.94
#